data_AF-E3EBZ6-F1
#
_entry.id   AF-E3EBZ6-F1
#
_cell.length_a   1.000
_cell.length_b   1.000
_cell.length_c   1.000
_cell.angle_alpha   90.00
_cell.angle_beta   90.00
_cell.angle_gamma   90.00
#
_symmetry.space_group_name_H-M   'P 1'
#
loop_
_entity.id
_entity.type
_entity.pdbx_description
1 polymer ?
#
loop_
_entity_poly.entity_id
_entity_poly.type
_entity_poly.pdbx_seq_one_letter_code
_entity_poly.pdbx_strand_id
1 'polypeptide(L)'
;MAILLPSQIYNLAAGVGKSFFENLRGGSNATITVNNFGANPVDLVVTRVNAPVITYTIPAGNSLTLEVALLLVAALQATPVGAVTGSIQIATADF
;
A
#
# COMPACT_ATOMS: atom_id res chain seq x y z
N MET A 1 19.02 1.65 8.96
CA MET A 1 18.13 2.02 10.09
C MET A 1 16.69 2.03 9.61
N ALA A 2 15.73 1.51 10.39
CA ALA A 2 14.31 1.55 10.01
C ALA A 2 13.65 2.85 10.51
N ILE A 3 12.94 3.55 9.63
CA ILE A 3 12.08 4.69 9.94
C ILE A 3 10.63 4.26 9.77
N LEU A 4 9.84 4.43 10.82
CA LEU A 4 8.40 4.20 10.75
C LEU A 4 7.72 5.49 10.28
N LEU A 5 7.05 5.43 9.14
CA LEU A 5 6.24 6.54 8.65
C LEU A 5 4.91 6.59 9.44
N PRO A 6 4.29 7.78 9.59
CA PRO A 6 2.99 7.90 10.24
C PRO A 6 1.96 6.96 9.62
N SER A 7 1.16 6.29 10.46
CA SER A 7 0.02 5.50 9.97
C SER A 7 -1.00 6.44 9.32
N GLN A 8 -1.49 6.07 8.14
CA GLN A 8 -2.40 6.87 7.34
C GLN A 8 -3.74 6.17 7.22
N ILE A 9 -4.82 6.89 7.53
CA ILE A 9 -6.18 6.43 7.27
C ILE A 9 -6.51 6.70 5.81
N TYR A 10 -7.14 5.72 5.15
CA TYR A 10 -7.68 5.88 3.81
C TYR A 10 -9.19 5.69 3.80
N ASN A 11 -9.86 6.48 2.97
CA ASN A 11 -11.26 6.32 2.59
C ASN A 11 -11.35 6.64 1.11
N LEU A 12 -11.49 5.60 0.28
CA LEU A 12 -11.44 5.69 -1.17
C LEU A 12 -12.83 5.38 -1.72
N ALA A 13 -13.34 6.25 -2.59
CA ALA A 13 -14.56 5.96 -3.35
C ALA A 13 -14.31 4.82 -4.36
N ALA A 14 -15.37 4.17 -4.81
CA ALA A 14 -15.28 3.08 -5.78
C ALA A 14 -14.48 3.51 -7.03
N GLY A 15 -13.53 2.67 -7.45
CA GLY A 15 -12.65 2.93 -8.60
C GLY A 15 -11.57 4.01 -8.39
N VAL A 16 -11.49 4.64 -7.21
CA VAL A 16 -10.47 5.65 -6.92
C VAL A 16 -9.21 5.01 -6.35
N GLY A 17 -8.05 5.44 -6.86
CA GLY A 17 -6.74 5.07 -6.33
C GLY A 17 -6.00 6.25 -5.70
N LYS A 18 -5.09 5.97 -4.78
CA LYS A 18 -4.22 6.96 -4.14
C LYS A 18 -2.86 6.35 -3.77
N SER A 19 -1.77 7.09 -3.99
CA SER A 19 -0.44 6.75 -3.49
C SER A 19 -0.27 7.15 -2.02
N PHE A 20 0.42 6.31 -1.25
CA PHE A 20 0.69 6.49 0.18
C PHE A 20 2.19 6.55 0.47
N PHE A 21 3.00 6.08 -0.45
CA PHE A 21 4.45 6.19 -0.38
C PHE A 21 5.03 6.37 -1.78
N GLU A 22 5.99 7.26 -1.89
CA GLU A 22 6.73 7.53 -3.12
C GLU A 22 8.20 7.81 -2.75
N ASN A 23 9.12 7.03 -3.32
CA ASN A 23 10.55 7.30 -3.26
C ASN A 23 11.15 7.20 -4.66
N LEU A 24 11.22 8.35 -5.33
CA LEU A 24 11.78 8.47 -6.68
C LEU A 24 13.32 8.51 -6.71
N ARG A 25 13.99 8.37 -5.56
CA ARG A 25 15.46 8.45 -5.44
C ARG A 25 16.16 7.08 -5.53
N GLY A 26 15.51 6.08 -6.13
CA GLY A 26 16.05 4.72 -6.24
C GLY A 26 15.43 3.70 -5.28
N GLY A 27 14.31 4.07 -4.65
CA GLY A 27 13.53 3.18 -3.78
C GLY A 27 14.16 2.93 -2.41
N SER A 28 13.39 2.28 -1.53
CA SER A 28 13.87 1.83 -0.22
C SER A 28 13.32 0.46 0.11
N ASN A 29 14.03 -0.30 0.92
CA ASN A 29 13.44 -1.51 1.50
C ASN A 29 12.35 -1.08 2.48
N ALA A 30 11.21 -1.75 2.44
CA ALA A 30 10.04 -1.31 3.19
C ALA A 30 9.18 -2.48 3.63
N THR A 31 8.51 -2.31 4.76
CA THR A 31 7.41 -3.17 5.20
C THR A 31 6.12 -2.37 5.06
N ILE A 32 5.16 -2.88 4.29
CA ILE A 32 3.85 -2.28 4.07
C ILE A 32 2.83 -3.10 4.86
N THR A 33 2.10 -2.47 5.77
CA THR A 33 0.95 -3.07 6.46
C THR A 33 -0.31 -2.34 6.03
N VAL A 34 -1.28 -3.07 5.50
CA VAL A 34 -2.58 -2.52 5.12
C VAL A 34 -3.65 -3.29 5.87
N ASN A 35 -4.51 -2.55 6.57
CA ASN A 35 -5.72 -3.07 7.19
C ASN A 35 -6.92 -2.59 6.38
N ASN A 36 -7.75 -3.51 5.89
CA ASN A 36 -9.00 -3.19 5.22
C ASN A 36 -10.17 -3.41 6.18
N PHE A 37 -10.71 -2.31 6.70
CA PHE A 37 -11.86 -2.33 7.60
C PHE A 37 -13.20 -2.21 6.85
N GLY A 38 -13.15 -2.01 5.52
CA GLY A 38 -14.31 -1.86 4.67
C GLY A 38 -15.00 -3.18 4.31
N ALA A 39 -16.18 -3.07 3.69
CA ALA A 39 -16.98 -4.20 3.22
C ALA A 39 -16.57 -4.71 1.82
N ASN A 40 -15.67 -4.00 1.13
CA ASN A 40 -15.23 -4.32 -0.23
C ASN A 40 -13.71 -4.61 -0.25
N PRO A 41 -13.21 -5.42 -1.19
CA PRO A 41 -11.78 -5.62 -1.35
C PRO A 41 -11.07 -4.35 -1.83
N VAL A 42 -9.83 -4.17 -1.37
CA VAL A 42 -8.91 -3.10 -1.81
C VAL A 42 -7.67 -3.73 -2.41
N ASP A 43 -7.18 -3.15 -3.51
CA ASP A 43 -5.97 -3.59 -4.17
C ASP A 43 -4.76 -2.77 -3.70
N LEU A 44 -3.74 -3.44 -3.19
CA LEU A 44 -2.43 -2.86 -2.92
C LEU A 44 -1.56 -2.99 -4.17
N VAL A 45 -1.25 -1.85 -4.77
CA VAL A 45 -0.39 -1.75 -5.96
C VAL A 45 1.02 -1.37 -5.51
N VAL A 46 1.97 -2.25 -5.82
CA VAL A 46 3.37 -2.14 -5.42
C VAL A 46 4.24 -1.99 -6.66
N THR A 47 4.98 -0.89 -6.73
CA THR A 47 5.97 -0.62 -7.77
C THR A 47 7.36 -0.63 -7.16
N ARG A 48 8.28 -1.40 -7.75
CA ARG A 48 9.67 -1.52 -7.32
C ARG A 48 10.63 -1.08 -8.43
N VAL A 49 11.86 -0.78 -8.06
CA VAL A 49 12.93 -0.49 -9.04
C VAL A 49 13.15 -1.70 -9.94
N ASN A 50 13.18 -1.48 -11.25
CA ASN A 50 13.47 -2.49 -12.28
C ASN A 50 12.64 -3.78 -12.17
N ALA A 51 11.40 -3.68 -11.71
CA ALA A 51 10.49 -4.80 -11.58
C ALA A 51 9.07 -4.42 -12.07
N PRO A 52 8.28 -5.41 -12.53
CA PRO A 52 6.90 -5.15 -12.90
C PRO A 52 6.07 -4.69 -11.70
N VAL A 53 4.98 -3.97 -11.99
CA VAL A 53 3.97 -3.62 -10.99
C VAL A 53 3.30 -4.90 -10.50
N ILE A 54 3.17 -5.05 -9.18
CA ILE A 54 2.49 -6.18 -8.55
C ILE A 54 1.28 -5.66 -7.81
N THR A 55 0.15 -6.33 -7.99
CA THR A 55 -1.11 -6.01 -7.30
C THR A 55 -1.49 -7.14 -6.36
N TYR A 56 -1.78 -6.81 -5.11
CA TYR A 56 -2.28 -7.73 -4.11
C TYR A 56 -3.68 -7.32 -3.67
N THR A 57 -4.66 -8.19 -3.90
CA THR A 57 -6.02 -7.95 -3.43
C THR A 57 -6.14 -8.32 -1.96
N ILE A 58 -6.60 -7.37 -1.15
CA ILE A 58 -6.85 -7.53 0.28
C ILE A 58 -8.36 -7.63 0.47
N PRO A 59 -8.89 -8.80 0.89
CA PRO A 59 -10.31 -8.98 1.11
C PRO A 59 -10.87 -8.02 2.18
N ALA A 60 -12.19 -7.84 2.17
CA ALA A 60 -12.89 -7.09 3.21
C ALA A 60 -12.60 -7.67 4.61
N GLY A 61 -12.45 -6.80 5.62
CA GLY A 61 -12.20 -7.20 7.01
C GLY A 61 -10.85 -7.90 7.26
N ASN A 62 -9.93 -7.88 6.30
CA ASN A 62 -8.63 -8.55 6.39
C ASN A 62 -7.46 -7.55 6.36
N SER A 63 -6.28 -8.05 6.68
CA SER A 63 -5.03 -7.29 6.65
C SER A 63 -3.96 -8.03 5.86
N LEU A 64 -3.05 -7.28 5.26
CA LEU A 64 -1.88 -7.80 4.57
C LEU A 64 -0.62 -7.06 5.02
N THR A 65 0.43 -7.80 5.35
CA THR A 65 1.77 -7.27 5.61
C THR A 65 2.73 -7.83 4.58
N LEU A 66 3.50 -6.96 3.92
CA LEU A 66 4.48 -7.33 2.90
C LEU A 66 5.82 -6.69 3.21
N GLU A 67 6.89 -7.48 3.07
CA GLU A 67 8.25 -6.97 2.97
C GLU A 67 8.61 -6.78 1.49
N VAL A 68 9.08 -5.59 1.14
CA VAL A 68 9.31 -5.17 -0.23
C VAL A 68 10.71 -4.56 -0.35
N ALA A 69 11.57 -5.17 -1.16
CA ALA A 69 12.87 -4.59 -1.49
C ALA A 69 12.73 -3.52 -2.57
N LEU A 70 13.46 -2.41 -2.43
CA LEU A 70 13.51 -1.31 -3.42
C LEU A 70 12.13 -0.78 -3.84
N LEU A 71 11.24 -0.56 -2.86
CA LEU A 71 9.92 0.03 -3.07
C LEU A 71 10.05 1.46 -3.62
N LEU A 72 9.46 1.72 -4.77
CA LEU A 72 9.30 3.05 -5.37
C LEU A 72 7.96 3.67 -4.99
N VAL A 73 6.88 2.93 -5.15
CA VAL A 73 5.52 3.42 -4.89
C VAL A 73 4.69 2.34 -4.22
N ALA A 74 3.97 2.71 -3.16
CA ALA A 74 2.85 1.93 -2.65
C ALA A 74 1.56 2.73 -2.79
N ALA A 75 0.59 2.17 -3.49
CA ALA A 75 -0.70 2.78 -3.72
C ALA A 75 -1.83 1.80 -3.36
N LEU A 76 -2.97 2.35 -2.95
CA LEU A 76 -4.19 1.58 -2.78
C LEU A 76 -5.18 1.97 -3.87
N GLN A 77 -5.87 0.98 -4.43
CA GLN A 77 -6.92 1.16 -5.40
C GLN A 77 -8.20 0.50 -4.91
N ALA A 78 -9.27 1.28 -4.79
CA ALA A 78 -10.60 0.72 -4.58
C ALA A 78 -11.05 0.03 -5.86
N THR A 79 -11.54 -1.20 -5.74
CA THR A 79 -12.19 -1.87 -6.87
C THR A 79 -13.46 -1.10 -7.28
N PRO A 80 -13.95 -1.25 -8.53
CA PRO A 80 -15.22 -0.64 -8.94
C PRO A 80 -16.45 -1.16 -8.14
N VAL A 81 -16.28 -2.22 -7.35
CA VAL A 81 -17.34 -2.87 -6.57
C VAL A 81 -17.89 -1.94 -5.48
N GLY A 82 -17.05 -1.11 -4.87
CA GLY A 82 -17.51 -0.17 -3.84
C GLY A 82 -16.40 0.59 -3.14
N ALA A 83 -16.81 1.53 -2.28
CA ALA A 83 -15.89 2.29 -1.45
C ALA A 83 -15.18 1.40 -0.41
N VAL A 84 -13.96 1.78 -0.04
CA VAL A 84 -13.12 1.06 0.92
C VAL A 84 -12.55 2.04 1.95
N THR A 85 -12.41 1.56 3.19
CA THR A 85 -11.85 2.34 4.29
C THR A 85 -10.91 1.48 5.12
N GLY A 86 -9.85 2.07 5.64
CA GLY A 86 -8.85 1.33 6.39
C GLY A 86 -7.66 2.15 6.82
N SER A 87 -6.57 1.47 7.16
CA SER A 87 -5.30 2.10 7.50
C SER A 87 -4.17 1.47 6.69
N ILE A 88 -3.17 2.27 6.35
CA ILE A 88 -1.90 1.82 5.80
C ILE A 88 -0.75 2.40 6.62
N GLN A 89 0.23 1.55 6.92
CA GLN A 89 1.43 1.90 7.66
C GLN A 89 2.64 1.35 6.93
N ILE A 90 3.63 2.20 6.72
CA ILE A 90 4.83 1.86 5.95
C ILE A 90 6.05 2.16 6.82
N ALA A 91 6.87 1.15 7.03
CA ALA A 91 8.19 1.32 7.62
C ALA A 91 9.22 1.20 6.50
N THR A 92 10.13 2.14 6.36
CA THR A 92 11.24 2.02 5.40
C THR A 92 12.54 1.77 6.15
N ALA A 93 13.46 1.07 5.51
CA ALA A 93 14.81 0.85 6.01
C ALA A 93 15.80 1.40 4.99
N ASP A 94 16.65 2.32 5.46
CA ASP A 94 17.82 2.78 4.73
C ASP A 94 18.99 1.82 4.99
N PHE A 95 19.70 1.44 3.93
CA PHE A 95 20.90 0.59 3.99
C PHE A 95 22.15 1.46 3.93
#